data_AF-A0A923VAL8-F1
#
_entry.id   AF-A0A923VAL8-F1
#
_cell.length_a   1.000
_cell.length_b   1.000
_cell.length_c   1.000
_cell.angle_alpha   90.00
_cell.angle_beta   90.00
_cell.angle_gamma   90.00
#
_symmetry.space_group_name_H-M   'P 1'
#
loop_
_entity.id
_entity.type
_entity.pdbx_description
1 polymer ?
#
loop_
_entity_poly.entity_id
_entity_poly.type
_entity_poly.pdbx_seq_one_letter_code
_entity_poly.pdbx_strand_id
1 'polypeptide(L)'
;MKHKIWLVSVFIILSSCMKVKKKGDEAAPAEVKPVEVVELQQPAIEQQADKPIVKVFSYEYVVQNGRSFQEVQFHFPSHWPNEIILKKTELSENKNSMQTIIRLDDSRTWKESLVGEVKISYQFLNAQKEVLEDVEVLPVLNLQLSEDFNLAQKFKLNAKTKHIYIQSLRMEEKTHLYLEDYSGSVKIENLQSSTGTIQTFPLNQRAGFEQEGRAGGLLQIEIFTASGELNVTMVGENGGHGKAAREPDDTLRGAKGDDGSMPLVVFEVSPNQLFYKNVCAQEGSEGKDGSRGAQGFPGGIGKNGGNSGRATIKLWDANLKVSSPNLAGLKGLGQVGGRGGAGGAAGLGTGGDPCRLMKNGQPGGEGVKGVEGDDGRDGVAQKNSLFLNGQKVDLSEN
;
A
#
# COMPACT_ATOMS: atom_id res chain seq x y z
N MET A 1 48.83 33.53 1.77
CA MET A 1 48.48 34.61 0.83
C MET A 1 47.04 35.02 1.11
N LYS A 2 46.81 36.34 1.20
CA LYS A 2 45.54 36.99 1.51
C LYS A 2 44.71 37.16 0.23
N HIS A 3 43.38 37.05 0.32
CA HIS A 3 42.32 37.87 -0.32
C HIS A 3 40.97 37.15 -0.05
N LYS A 4 40.01 37.66 0.77
CA LYS A 4 39.02 38.77 0.54
C LYS A 4 38.17 38.49 -0.73
N ILE A 5 36.84 38.58 -0.85
CA ILE A 5 35.69 39.27 -0.19
C ILE A 5 34.40 38.70 -0.88
N TRP A 6 33.35 38.30 -0.15
CA TRP A 6 32.01 38.94 -0.02
C TRP A 6 31.18 39.19 -1.30
N LEU A 7 30.00 38.56 -1.38
CA LEU A 7 28.87 39.02 -2.21
C LEU A 7 27.56 38.70 -1.48
N VAL A 8 26.91 39.75 -1.01
CA VAL A 8 25.58 39.78 -0.41
C VAL A 8 24.57 40.04 -1.51
N SER A 9 23.56 39.19 -1.64
CA SER A 9 22.42 39.39 -2.53
C SER A 9 21.23 39.89 -1.72
N VAL A 10 20.92 41.17 -1.91
CA VAL A 10 19.71 41.86 -1.46
C VAL A 10 18.57 41.48 -2.40
N PHE A 11 17.47 40.94 -1.87
CA PHE A 11 16.22 40.81 -2.63
C PHE A 11 15.26 41.93 -2.26
N ILE A 12 14.78 42.59 -3.31
CA ILE A 12 13.95 43.78 -3.34
C ILE A 12 12.48 43.40 -3.04
N ILE A 13 11.88 44.06 -2.07
CA ILE A 13 10.44 44.04 -1.80
C ILE A 13 9.77 44.98 -2.81
N LEU A 14 8.98 44.43 -3.73
CA LEU A 14 8.08 45.22 -4.58
C LEU A 14 6.72 45.37 -3.88
N SER A 15 6.49 46.59 -3.39
CA SER A 15 5.19 47.08 -2.93
C SER A 15 4.32 47.44 -4.14
N SER A 16 3.21 46.74 -4.34
CA SER A 16 2.20 47.08 -5.34
C SER A 16 1.09 47.93 -4.70
N CYS A 17 1.13 49.23 -4.99
CA CYS A 17 0.05 50.17 -4.75
C CYS A 17 -1.08 49.97 -5.77
N MET A 18 -2.26 49.49 -5.35
CA MET A 18 -3.47 49.55 -6.18
C MET A 18 -4.17 50.92 -6.03
N LYS A 19 -4.25 51.63 -7.15
CA LYS A 19 -5.02 52.87 -7.32
C LYS A 19 -6.53 52.57 -7.30
N VAL A 20 -7.22 53.16 -6.32
CA VAL A 20 -8.68 53.27 -6.29
C VAL A 20 -9.13 54.32 -7.31
N LYS A 21 -9.85 53.91 -8.36
CA LYS A 21 -10.57 54.82 -9.25
C LYS A 21 -11.95 55.11 -8.68
N LYS A 22 -12.17 56.38 -8.35
CA LYS A 22 -13.45 56.99 -8.02
C LYS A 22 -14.21 57.22 -9.33
N LYS A 23 -15.41 56.63 -9.47
CA LYS A 23 -16.38 57.04 -10.48
C LYS A 23 -17.75 57.09 -9.80
N GLY A 24 -18.26 58.31 -9.64
CA GLY A 24 -19.64 58.54 -9.23
C GLY A 24 -20.52 58.40 -10.46
N ASP A 25 -21.65 57.73 -10.27
CA ASP A 25 -22.86 57.90 -11.07
C ASP A 25 -24.02 57.76 -10.07
N GLU A 26 -24.78 58.85 -9.97
CA GLU A 26 -25.90 59.09 -9.08
C GLU A 26 -27.13 58.40 -9.68
N ALA A 27 -27.54 57.27 -9.10
CA ALA A 27 -28.75 56.56 -9.49
C ALA A 27 -29.86 56.80 -8.44
N ALA A 28 -31.02 57.21 -8.94
CA ALA A 28 -32.24 57.50 -8.18
C ALA A 28 -32.65 56.34 -7.25
N PRO A 29 -33.32 56.63 -6.12
CA PRO A 29 -33.79 55.60 -5.20
C PRO A 29 -34.83 54.71 -5.88
N ALA A 30 -34.49 53.43 -6.02
CA ALA A 30 -35.41 52.40 -6.45
C ALA A 30 -36.49 52.20 -5.38
N GLU A 31 -37.74 52.32 -5.82
CA GLU A 31 -38.96 52.05 -5.07
C GLU A 31 -38.95 50.59 -4.58
N VAL A 32 -38.89 50.41 -3.26
CA VAL A 32 -38.90 49.10 -2.61
C VAL A 32 -40.29 48.50 -2.75
N LYS A 33 -40.45 47.56 -3.69
CA LYS A 33 -41.63 46.71 -3.73
C LYS A 33 -41.61 45.76 -2.52
N PRO A 34 -42.76 45.54 -1.85
CA PRO A 34 -42.84 44.62 -0.73
C PRO A 34 -42.44 43.21 -1.17
N VAL A 35 -41.57 42.59 -0.38
CA VAL A 35 -41.12 41.21 -0.55
C VAL A 35 -42.34 40.30 -0.46
N GLU A 36 -42.70 39.68 -1.57
CA GLU A 36 -43.70 38.62 -1.65
C GLU A 36 -43.15 37.41 -0.88
N VAL A 37 -43.80 37.08 0.24
CA VAL A 37 -43.49 35.90 1.03
C VAL A 37 -43.89 34.69 0.19
N VAL A 38 -42.92 34.08 -0.49
CA VAL A 38 -43.08 32.79 -1.15
C VAL A 38 -43.14 31.74 -0.05
N GLU A 39 -44.36 31.37 0.33
CA GLU A 39 -44.63 30.20 1.15
C GLU A 39 -44.15 28.96 0.38
N LEU A 40 -43.01 28.40 0.79
CA LEU A 40 -42.48 27.14 0.28
C LEU A 40 -43.52 26.04 0.57
N GLN A 41 -44.35 25.73 -0.41
CA GLN A 41 -45.17 24.53 -0.39
C GLN A 41 -44.23 23.33 -0.23
N GLN A 42 -44.28 22.71 0.95
CA GLN A 42 -43.58 21.46 1.20
C GLN A 42 -44.05 20.44 0.16
N PRO A 43 -43.13 19.82 -0.61
CA PRO A 43 -43.52 18.80 -1.57
C PRO A 43 -44.23 17.67 -0.81
N ALA A 44 -45.39 17.26 -1.31
CA ALA A 44 -46.12 16.13 -0.78
C ALA A 44 -45.17 14.93 -0.67
N ILE A 45 -44.96 14.46 0.57
CA ILE A 45 -44.20 13.25 0.85
C ILE A 45 -45.05 12.09 0.30
N GLU A 46 -44.76 11.69 -0.93
CA GLU A 46 -45.30 10.48 -1.53
C GLU A 46 -44.83 9.31 -0.65
N GLN A 47 -45.78 8.68 0.07
CA GLN A 47 -45.53 7.52 0.90
C GLN A 47 -45.04 6.38 -0.01
N GLN A 48 -43.72 6.27 -0.16
CA GLN A 48 -43.07 5.13 -0.79
C GLN A 48 -43.50 3.89 0.01
N ALA A 49 -44.34 3.05 -0.61
CA ALA A 49 -44.71 1.75 -0.08
C ALA A 49 -43.44 1.00 0.35
N ASP A 50 -43.38 0.59 1.62
CA ASP A 50 -42.26 -0.08 2.26
C ASP A 50 -41.82 -1.27 1.39
N LYS A 51 -40.76 -1.07 0.59
CA LYS A 51 -40.08 -2.20 -0.03
C LYS A 51 -39.60 -3.10 1.10
N PRO A 52 -39.91 -4.41 1.08
CA PRO A 52 -39.49 -5.31 2.14
C PRO A 52 -37.98 -5.23 2.29
N ILE A 53 -37.52 -4.74 3.45
CA ILE A 53 -36.12 -4.60 3.77
C ILE A 53 -35.55 -6.02 3.83
N VAL A 54 -34.79 -6.39 2.80
CA VAL A 54 -34.04 -7.65 2.79
C VAL A 54 -32.99 -7.53 3.89
N LYS A 55 -33.25 -8.16 5.04
CA LYS A 55 -32.28 -8.22 6.14
C LYS A 55 -31.06 -9.00 5.66
N VAL A 56 -29.94 -8.31 5.50
CA VAL A 56 -28.62 -8.92 5.23
C VAL A 56 -28.08 -9.48 6.55
N PHE A 57 -27.28 -10.55 6.49
CA PHE A 57 -26.62 -11.09 7.66
C PHE A 57 -25.79 -9.99 8.34
N SER A 58 -25.88 -9.91 9.66
CA SER A 58 -25.07 -8.98 10.46
C SER A 58 -24.92 -9.51 11.89
N TYR A 59 -23.98 -8.93 12.64
CA TYR A 59 -23.88 -9.16 14.07
C TYR A 59 -23.54 -7.87 14.80
N GLU A 60 -23.94 -7.80 16.06
CA GLU A 60 -23.62 -6.67 16.92
C GLU A 60 -23.36 -7.14 18.35
N TYR A 61 -22.57 -6.35 19.08
CA TYR A 61 -22.36 -6.59 20.52
C TYR A 61 -23.57 -6.06 21.28
N VAL A 62 -24.10 -6.87 22.18
CA VAL A 62 -25.30 -6.52 22.97
C VAL A 62 -24.89 -5.61 24.12
N VAL A 63 -25.36 -4.37 24.07
CA VAL A 63 -25.18 -3.38 25.14
C VAL A 63 -26.54 -3.17 25.81
N GLN A 64 -26.66 -3.42 27.12
CA GLN A 64 -27.86 -3.04 27.89
C GLN A 64 -27.48 -2.05 28.98
N ASN A 65 -28.23 -0.96 29.09
CA ASN A 65 -28.05 0.08 30.11
C ASN A 65 -26.62 0.68 30.17
N GLY A 66 -25.95 0.82 29.02
CA GLY A 66 -24.57 1.35 28.96
C GLY A 66 -23.54 0.44 29.62
N ARG A 67 -23.83 -0.87 29.68
CA ARG A 67 -22.84 -1.90 29.98
C ARG A 67 -22.91 -2.94 28.87
N SER A 68 -21.79 -3.17 28.19
CA SER A 68 -21.65 -4.35 27.34
C SER A 68 -21.82 -5.59 28.20
N PHE A 69 -22.75 -6.44 27.82
CA PHE A 69 -22.67 -7.84 28.18
C PHE A 69 -21.60 -8.43 27.26
N GLN A 70 -20.84 -9.41 27.73
CA GLN A 70 -19.93 -10.17 26.87
C GLN A 70 -20.79 -11.06 25.95
N GLU A 71 -21.62 -10.45 25.11
CA GLU A 71 -22.61 -11.11 24.28
C GLU A 71 -22.59 -10.52 22.87
N VAL A 72 -22.69 -11.41 21.89
CA VAL A 72 -22.89 -11.05 20.49
C VAL A 72 -24.26 -11.55 20.06
N GLN A 73 -24.99 -10.71 19.34
CA GLN A 73 -26.25 -11.06 18.69
C GLN A 73 -26.05 -11.10 17.18
N PHE A 74 -26.38 -12.24 16.59
CA PHE A 74 -26.40 -12.46 15.16
C PHE A 74 -27.82 -12.26 14.63
N HIS A 75 -27.93 -11.61 13.47
CA HIS A 75 -29.18 -11.35 12.76
C HIS A 75 -29.13 -12.08 11.42
N PHE A 76 -30.06 -13.01 11.21
CA PHE A 76 -30.05 -13.87 10.04
C PHE A 76 -31.01 -13.39 8.95
N PRO A 77 -30.65 -13.54 7.67
CA PRO A 77 -31.57 -13.26 6.57
C PRO A 77 -32.82 -14.15 6.61
N SER A 78 -33.95 -13.61 6.16
CA SER A 78 -35.23 -14.35 6.10
C SER A 78 -35.20 -15.53 5.12
N HIS A 79 -34.31 -15.51 4.12
CA HIS A 79 -34.17 -16.57 3.13
C HIS A 79 -33.32 -17.76 3.61
N TRP A 80 -32.66 -17.67 4.77
CA TRP A 80 -31.94 -18.81 5.35
C TRP A 80 -32.91 -19.88 5.87
N PRO A 81 -32.50 -21.16 5.91
CA PRO A 81 -33.34 -22.21 6.49
C PRO A 81 -33.53 -21.99 8.00
N ASN A 82 -34.65 -22.49 8.54
CA ASN A 82 -34.95 -22.38 9.98
C ASN A 82 -34.00 -23.23 10.85
N GLU A 83 -33.32 -24.22 10.27
CA GLU A 83 -32.31 -25.00 10.95
C GLU A 83 -30.97 -24.84 10.23
N ILE A 84 -29.97 -24.36 10.96
CA ILE A 84 -28.60 -24.16 10.48
C ILE A 84 -27.62 -24.87 11.41
N ILE A 85 -26.46 -25.22 10.87
CA ILE A 85 -25.36 -25.79 11.65
C ILE A 85 -24.35 -24.67 11.92
N LEU A 86 -24.09 -24.37 13.18
CA LEU A 86 -23.01 -23.50 13.58
C LEU A 86 -21.77 -24.34 13.87
N LYS A 87 -20.66 -24.01 13.20
CA LYS A 87 -19.33 -24.43 13.60
C LYS A 87 -18.61 -23.25 14.25
N LYS A 88 -18.37 -23.36 15.56
CA LYS A 88 -17.58 -22.42 16.36
C LYS A 88 -16.14 -22.91 16.42
N THR A 89 -15.18 -22.03 16.22
CA THR A 89 -13.75 -22.36 16.35
C THR A 89 -13.02 -21.26 17.10
N GLU A 90 -12.40 -21.60 18.22
CA GLU A 90 -11.51 -20.68 18.94
C GLU A 90 -10.18 -20.58 18.21
N LEU A 91 -9.80 -19.37 17.82
CA LEU A 91 -8.58 -19.09 17.06
C LEU A 91 -7.39 -18.81 18.00
N SER A 92 -7.16 -19.74 18.93
CA SER A 92 -5.97 -19.78 19.78
C SER A 92 -4.91 -20.75 19.20
N GLU A 93 -3.79 -20.93 19.90
CA GLU A 93 -2.77 -21.93 19.51
C GLU A 93 -3.35 -23.35 19.50
N ASN A 94 -4.23 -23.66 20.44
CA ASN A 94 -4.95 -24.92 20.54
C ASN A 94 -6.35 -24.75 19.95
N LYS A 95 -6.47 -24.96 18.64
CA LYS A 95 -7.75 -24.83 17.93
C LYS A 95 -8.77 -25.82 18.48
N ASN A 96 -9.71 -25.31 19.26
CA ASN A 96 -10.89 -26.05 19.69
C ASN A 96 -12.05 -25.69 18.79
N SER A 97 -12.75 -26.70 18.25
CA SER A 97 -13.94 -26.50 17.42
C SER A 97 -15.11 -27.27 17.99
N MET A 98 -16.27 -26.62 18.03
CA MET A 98 -17.55 -27.19 18.44
C MET A 98 -18.54 -27.01 17.29
N GLN A 99 -19.43 -28.00 17.11
CA GLN A 99 -20.57 -27.88 16.20
C GLN A 99 -21.86 -27.97 17.00
N THR A 100 -22.83 -27.12 16.66
CA THR A 100 -24.16 -27.13 17.23
C THR A 100 -25.21 -26.83 16.17
N ILE A 101 -26.42 -27.35 16.35
CA ILE A 101 -27.56 -27.05 15.49
C ILE A 101 -28.31 -25.86 16.11
N ILE A 102 -28.49 -24.80 15.34
CA ILE A 102 -29.29 -23.62 15.72
C ILE A 102 -30.62 -23.70 15.00
N ARG A 103 -31.71 -23.60 15.78
CA ARG A 103 -33.06 -23.44 15.27
C ARG A 103 -33.45 -21.98 15.40
N LEU A 104 -33.64 -21.32 14.27
CA LEU A 104 -34.03 -19.92 14.18
C LEU A 104 -35.53 -19.78 14.44
N ASP A 105 -35.88 -18.84 15.31
CA ASP A 105 -37.25 -18.42 15.56
C ASP A 105 -37.69 -17.30 14.58
N ASP A 106 -38.88 -16.76 14.79
CA ASP A 106 -39.43 -15.66 13.99
C ASP A 106 -38.62 -14.37 14.10
N SER A 107 -37.90 -14.17 15.22
CA SER A 107 -37.00 -13.02 15.38
C SER A 107 -35.80 -13.13 14.42
N ARG A 108 -35.45 -14.36 14.00
CA ARG A 108 -34.26 -14.66 13.19
C ARG A 108 -33.00 -14.10 13.86
N THR A 109 -32.91 -14.22 15.19
CA THR A 109 -31.73 -13.81 15.96
C THR A 109 -31.17 -14.96 16.78
N TRP A 110 -29.88 -14.91 17.04
CA TRP A 110 -29.21 -15.83 17.98
C TRP A 110 -28.17 -15.07 18.79
N LYS A 111 -28.08 -15.38 20.07
CA LYS A 111 -27.14 -14.74 21.00
C LYS A 111 -26.15 -15.75 21.54
N GLU A 112 -24.93 -15.29 21.75
CA GLU A 112 -23.86 -16.08 22.34
C GLU A 112 -23.06 -15.24 23.32
N SER A 113 -22.78 -15.79 24.50
CA SER A 113 -21.84 -15.19 25.43
C SER A 113 -20.40 -15.43 24.98
N LEU A 114 -19.65 -14.35 24.81
CA LEU A 114 -18.23 -14.34 24.50
C LEU A 114 -17.42 -14.54 25.79
N VAL A 115 -17.10 -15.79 26.10
CA VAL A 115 -16.23 -16.10 27.25
C VAL A 115 -14.78 -16.18 26.80
N GLY A 116 -13.89 -15.47 27.48
CA GLY A 116 -12.44 -15.53 27.27
C GLY A 116 -11.85 -14.36 26.46
N GLU A 117 -10.56 -14.48 26.12
CA GLU A 117 -9.77 -13.43 25.47
C GLU A 117 -9.37 -13.78 24.02
N VAL A 118 -9.99 -14.81 23.45
CA VAL A 118 -9.62 -15.34 22.13
C VAL A 118 -10.60 -14.91 21.06
N LYS A 119 -10.08 -14.68 19.85
CA LYS A 119 -10.91 -14.46 18.66
C LYS A 119 -11.63 -15.76 18.28
N ILE A 120 -12.90 -15.66 17.91
CA ILE A 120 -13.74 -16.83 17.58
C ILE A 120 -14.20 -16.71 16.13
N SER A 121 -14.06 -17.80 15.36
CA SER A 121 -14.67 -17.95 14.04
C SER A 121 -16.02 -18.66 14.18
N TYR A 122 -17.06 -18.05 13.59
CA TYR A 122 -18.40 -18.58 13.47
C TYR A 122 -18.68 -18.86 12.00
N GLN A 123 -18.75 -20.15 11.66
CA GLN A 123 -19.12 -20.60 10.32
C GLN A 123 -20.54 -21.16 10.38
N PHE A 124 -21.47 -20.48 9.71
CA PHE A 124 -22.87 -20.89 9.61
C PHE A 124 -23.05 -21.70 8.32
N LEU A 125 -23.64 -22.89 8.46
CA LEU A 125 -23.78 -23.87 7.38
C LEU A 125 -25.25 -24.28 7.23
N ASN A 126 -25.66 -24.64 6.02
CA ASN A 126 -26.95 -25.30 5.81
C ASN A 126 -26.89 -26.81 6.14
N ALA A 127 -28.02 -27.51 5.97
CA ALA A 127 -28.12 -28.95 6.21
C ALA A 127 -27.17 -29.79 5.31
N GLN A 128 -26.81 -29.27 4.14
CA GLN A 128 -25.87 -29.85 3.18
C GLN A 128 -24.40 -29.52 3.50
N LYS A 129 -24.14 -28.80 4.61
CA LYS A 129 -22.81 -28.33 5.04
C LYS A 129 -22.17 -27.31 4.09
N GLU A 130 -22.97 -26.59 3.32
CA GLU A 130 -22.51 -25.45 2.52
C GLU A 130 -22.42 -24.20 3.41
N VAL A 131 -21.39 -23.39 3.21
CA VAL A 131 -21.17 -22.16 3.99
C VAL A 131 -22.16 -21.09 3.58
N LEU A 132 -23.02 -20.71 4.52
CA LEU A 132 -23.94 -19.58 4.39
C LEU A 132 -23.23 -18.26 4.73
N GLU A 133 -22.40 -18.28 5.77
CA GLU A 133 -21.59 -17.14 6.21
C GLU A 133 -20.42 -17.58 7.08
N ASP A 134 -19.34 -16.80 7.08
CA ASP A 134 -18.15 -17.01 7.90
C ASP A 134 -17.62 -15.69 8.45
N VAL A 135 -17.81 -15.48 9.76
CA VAL A 135 -17.37 -14.27 10.45
C VAL A 135 -16.41 -14.58 11.60
N GLU A 136 -15.56 -13.62 11.88
CA GLU A 136 -14.69 -13.63 13.04
C GLU A 136 -15.12 -12.53 14.00
N VAL A 137 -15.22 -12.88 15.28
CA VAL A 137 -15.67 -12.01 16.36
C VAL A 137 -14.57 -11.95 17.41
N LEU A 138 -14.20 -10.74 17.81
CA LEU A 138 -13.23 -10.52 18.88
C LEU A 138 -13.95 -10.58 20.24
N PRO A 139 -13.22 -10.88 21.33
CA PRO A 139 -13.75 -10.67 22.67
C PRO A 139 -14.02 -9.18 22.90
N VAL A 140 -14.86 -8.86 23.89
CA VAL A 140 -15.05 -7.48 24.35
C VAL A 140 -13.73 -7.00 24.95
N LEU A 141 -13.16 -5.93 24.39
CA LEU A 141 -11.83 -5.46 24.75
C LEU A 141 -11.87 -4.41 25.86
N ASN A 142 -10.96 -4.53 26.81
CA ASN A 142 -10.64 -3.52 27.81
C ASN A 142 -9.13 -3.23 27.70
N LEU A 143 -8.77 -2.09 27.12
CA LEU A 143 -7.40 -1.75 26.75
C LEU A 143 -6.89 -0.56 27.57
N GLN A 144 -5.72 -0.72 28.16
CA GLN A 144 -4.93 0.37 28.74
C GLN A 144 -3.58 0.40 28.05
N LEU A 145 -3.32 1.45 27.29
CA LEU A 145 -2.13 1.60 26.46
C LEU A 145 -1.18 2.60 27.10
N SER A 146 -0.04 2.08 27.57
CA SER A 146 1.16 2.85 27.96
C SER A 146 2.27 2.76 26.91
N GLU A 147 2.07 1.94 25.89
CA GLU A 147 2.97 1.72 24.76
C GLU A 147 2.15 1.47 23.49
N ASP A 148 2.85 1.43 22.36
CA ASP A 148 2.26 1.11 21.06
C ASP A 148 1.69 -0.31 21.03
N PHE A 149 0.44 -0.45 20.59
CA PHE A 149 -0.26 -1.72 20.55
C PHE A 149 -0.85 -1.98 19.16
N ASN A 150 -0.36 -3.04 18.50
CA ASN A 150 -0.87 -3.46 17.20
C ASN A 150 -2.00 -4.49 17.36
N LEU A 151 -3.24 -3.98 17.36
CA LEU A 151 -4.45 -4.80 17.48
C LEU A 151 -4.63 -5.70 16.27
N ALA A 152 -4.29 -5.21 15.07
CA ALA A 152 -4.37 -5.97 13.82
C ALA A 152 -3.52 -7.23 13.85
N GLN A 153 -2.28 -7.14 14.31
CA GLN A 153 -1.38 -8.28 14.44
C GLN A 153 -1.78 -9.19 15.60
N LYS A 154 -2.09 -8.61 16.77
CA LYS A 154 -2.45 -9.37 17.97
C LYS A 154 -3.62 -10.32 17.70
N PHE A 155 -4.65 -9.84 17.01
CA PHE A 155 -5.85 -10.62 16.70
C PHE A 155 -5.90 -11.11 15.26
N LYS A 156 -4.87 -10.87 14.43
CA LYS A 156 -4.85 -11.22 13.00
C LYS A 156 -6.13 -10.76 12.28
N LEU A 157 -6.45 -9.47 12.40
CA LEU A 157 -7.65 -8.89 11.80
C LEU A 157 -7.68 -9.15 10.29
N ASN A 158 -8.87 -9.40 9.75
CA ASN A 158 -9.06 -9.69 8.34
C ASN A 158 -10.49 -9.32 7.91
N ALA A 159 -10.82 -9.57 6.64
CA ALA A 159 -12.11 -9.23 6.06
C ALA A 159 -13.32 -9.91 6.72
N LYS A 160 -13.15 -11.00 7.50
CA LYS A 160 -14.22 -11.67 8.26
C LYS A 160 -14.50 -10.99 9.59
N THR A 161 -13.57 -10.18 10.09
CA THR A 161 -13.78 -9.35 11.28
C THR A 161 -14.49 -8.07 10.86
N LYS A 162 -15.80 -7.96 11.12
CA LYS A 162 -16.59 -6.78 10.70
C LYS A 162 -16.69 -5.72 11.77
N HIS A 163 -16.70 -6.13 13.03
CA HIS A 163 -16.91 -5.25 14.17
C HIS A 163 -15.91 -5.54 15.30
N ILE A 164 -15.28 -4.49 15.80
CA ILE A 164 -14.45 -4.49 17.00
C ILE A 164 -15.19 -3.68 18.06
N TYR A 165 -15.28 -4.23 19.26
CA TYR A 165 -15.92 -3.55 20.38
C TYR A 165 -14.94 -3.41 21.55
N ILE A 166 -14.73 -2.16 21.95
CA ILE A 166 -13.83 -1.77 23.04
C ILE A 166 -14.68 -1.11 24.12
N GLN A 167 -14.87 -1.81 25.22
CA GLN A 167 -15.64 -1.31 26.36
C GLN A 167 -14.93 -0.14 27.04
N SER A 168 -13.62 -0.25 27.22
CA SER A 168 -12.79 0.79 27.81
C SER A 168 -11.47 0.89 27.05
N LEU A 169 -11.14 2.09 26.58
CA LEU A 169 -9.86 2.42 25.95
C LEU A 169 -9.23 3.59 26.70
N ARG A 170 -8.14 3.32 27.42
CA ARG A 170 -7.30 4.35 28.04
C ARG A 170 -5.99 4.44 27.27
N MET A 171 -5.66 5.64 26.79
CA MET A 171 -4.45 5.91 26.02
C MET A 171 -3.61 6.98 26.70
N GLU A 172 -2.38 6.63 27.05
CA GLU A 172 -1.38 7.57 27.54
C GLU A 172 -0.80 8.42 26.39
N GLU A 173 -0.02 9.44 26.74
CA GLU A 173 0.56 10.38 25.78
C GLU A 173 1.37 9.66 24.70
N LYS A 174 1.14 10.00 23.43
CA LYS A 174 1.87 9.49 22.26
C LYS A 174 1.82 7.96 22.06
N THR A 175 0.85 7.28 22.67
CA THR A 175 0.62 5.85 22.43
C THR A 175 -0.19 5.62 21.15
N HIS A 176 0.13 4.57 20.40
CA HIS A 176 -0.57 4.23 19.16
C HIS A 176 -1.35 2.91 19.27
N LEU A 177 -2.60 2.92 18.82
CA LEU A 177 -3.39 1.72 18.55
C LEU A 177 -3.39 1.47 17.04
N TYR A 178 -2.64 0.46 16.58
CA TYR A 178 -2.53 0.14 15.15
C TYR A 178 -3.61 -0.84 14.67
N LEU A 179 -4.23 -0.50 13.54
CA LEU A 179 -5.30 -1.26 12.88
C LEU A 179 -4.91 -1.79 11.48
N GLU A 180 -3.75 -1.41 10.95
CA GLU A 180 -3.26 -1.77 9.61
C GLU A 180 -4.27 -1.50 8.49
N ASP A 181 -4.52 -2.48 7.61
CA ASP A 181 -5.48 -2.42 6.49
C ASP A 181 -6.92 -2.79 6.91
N TYR A 182 -7.20 -2.85 8.21
CA TYR A 182 -8.52 -3.19 8.72
C TYR A 182 -9.60 -2.29 8.11
N SER A 183 -10.68 -2.91 7.64
CA SER A 183 -11.84 -2.22 7.09
C SER A 183 -13.09 -2.75 7.78
N GLY A 184 -13.74 -1.90 8.57
CA GLY A 184 -14.86 -2.28 9.41
C GLY A 184 -15.20 -1.23 10.44
N SER A 185 -15.94 -1.62 11.47
CA SER A 185 -16.40 -0.71 12.52
C SER A 185 -15.72 -0.98 13.84
N VAL A 186 -15.22 0.09 14.47
CA VAL A 186 -14.67 0.08 15.82
C VAL A 186 -15.61 0.89 16.71
N LYS A 187 -16.24 0.23 17.67
CA LYS A 187 -17.12 0.86 18.67
C LYS A 187 -16.37 0.97 19.99
N ILE A 188 -16.31 2.17 20.56
CA ILE A 188 -15.61 2.47 21.80
C ILE A 188 -16.63 3.07 22.78
N GLU A 189 -16.92 2.34 23.86
CA GLU A 189 -17.92 2.79 24.84
C GLU A 189 -17.36 3.91 25.73
N ASN A 190 -16.16 3.71 26.30
CA ASN A 190 -15.49 4.69 27.15
C ASN A 190 -14.06 4.95 26.65
N LEU A 191 -13.78 6.17 26.21
CA LEU A 191 -12.45 6.62 25.78
C LEU A 191 -11.85 7.65 26.75
N GLN A 192 -10.62 7.41 27.17
CA GLN A 192 -9.80 8.41 27.87
C GLN A 192 -8.46 8.52 27.18
N SER A 193 -8.15 9.68 26.60
CA SER A 193 -6.94 9.85 25.80
C SER A 193 -6.20 11.14 26.15
N SER A 194 -4.91 11.01 26.44
CA SER A 194 -4.01 12.15 26.69
C SER A 194 -3.13 12.42 25.46
N THR A 195 -3.73 12.57 24.27
CA THR A 195 -3.06 12.60 22.94
C THR A 195 -2.65 11.25 22.36
N GLY A 196 -3.38 10.18 22.69
CA GLY A 196 -3.25 8.88 22.02
C GLY A 196 -3.68 8.94 20.55
N THR A 197 -3.19 7.99 19.76
CA THR A 197 -3.44 7.92 18.31
C THR A 197 -4.01 6.58 17.91
N ILE A 198 -5.18 6.56 17.26
CA ILE A 198 -5.64 5.39 16.48
C ILE A 198 -5.07 5.55 15.08
N GLN A 199 -4.30 4.56 14.61
CA GLN A 199 -3.56 4.65 13.37
C GLN A 199 -3.69 3.37 12.55
N THR A 200 -3.64 3.46 11.23
CA THR A 200 -3.59 2.27 10.37
C THR A 200 -2.18 1.66 10.39
N PHE A 201 -1.21 2.28 9.71
CA PHE A 201 0.19 1.84 9.67
C PHE A 201 1.12 2.82 10.38
N PRO A 202 2.22 2.38 11.02
CA PRO A 202 3.34 3.23 11.38
C PRO A 202 3.81 4.07 10.18
N LEU A 203 4.18 5.34 10.42
CA LEU A 203 4.48 6.32 9.36
C LEU A 203 5.57 5.88 8.37
N ASN A 204 6.54 5.10 8.85
CA ASN A 204 7.68 4.64 8.05
C ASN A 204 7.55 3.19 7.59
N GLN A 205 6.39 2.54 7.81
CA GLN A 205 6.21 1.15 7.36
C GLN A 205 6.28 1.08 5.83
N ARG A 206 7.06 0.13 5.33
CA ARG A 206 7.25 -0.12 3.90
C ARG A 206 6.92 -1.57 3.60
N ALA A 207 6.20 -1.78 2.50
CA ALA A 207 5.94 -3.11 1.96
C ALA A 207 7.26 -3.83 1.59
N GLY A 208 7.21 -5.15 1.48
CA GLY A 208 8.36 -5.94 1.04
C GLY A 208 8.85 -5.52 -0.35
N PHE A 209 10.06 -5.93 -0.71
CA PHE A 209 10.59 -5.69 -2.06
C PHE A 209 9.61 -6.16 -3.14
N GLU A 210 9.41 -5.32 -4.15
CA GLU A 210 8.48 -5.56 -5.26
C GLU A 210 7.01 -5.74 -4.85
N GLN A 211 6.61 -5.31 -3.65
CA GLN A 211 5.22 -5.34 -3.21
C GLN A 211 4.62 -3.93 -3.19
N GLU A 212 3.36 -3.83 -3.64
CA GLU A 212 2.57 -2.61 -3.50
C GLU A 212 2.30 -2.31 -2.02
N GLY A 213 2.25 -1.02 -1.68
CA GLY A 213 1.81 -0.59 -0.36
C GLY A 213 0.33 -0.87 -0.14
N ARG A 214 -0.03 -1.39 1.04
CA ARG A 214 -1.43 -1.61 1.44
C ARG A 214 -2.13 -0.28 1.75
N ALA A 215 -3.41 -0.20 1.40
CA ALA A 215 -4.26 0.94 1.75
C ALA A 215 -4.70 0.87 3.22
N GLY A 216 -4.88 2.02 3.88
CA GLY A 216 -5.34 2.10 5.27
C GLY A 216 -6.82 1.73 5.51
N GLY A 217 -7.51 1.23 4.49
CA GLY A 217 -8.87 0.70 4.63
C GLY A 217 -9.99 1.74 4.82
N LEU A 218 -11.18 1.24 5.16
CA LEU A 218 -12.37 2.05 5.44
C LEU A 218 -12.80 1.82 6.89
N LEU A 219 -12.56 2.82 7.76
CA LEU A 219 -12.84 2.71 9.18
C LEU A 219 -14.10 3.49 9.55
N GLN A 220 -14.97 2.87 10.35
CA GLN A 220 -16.07 3.53 11.02
C GLN A 220 -15.85 3.46 12.54
N ILE A 221 -15.43 4.58 13.12
CA ILE A 221 -15.15 4.68 14.55
C ILE A 221 -16.36 5.35 15.21
N GLU A 222 -16.98 4.67 16.18
CA GLU A 222 -18.09 5.22 16.96
C GLU A 222 -17.67 5.28 18.43
N ILE A 223 -17.68 6.47 19.00
CA ILE A 223 -17.24 6.72 20.38
C ILE A 223 -18.43 7.28 21.16
N PHE A 224 -18.83 6.57 22.22
CA PHE A 224 -20.02 6.91 22.99
C PHE A 224 -19.73 7.94 24.07
N THR A 225 -18.80 7.64 24.97
CA THR A 225 -18.32 8.58 25.99
C THR A 225 -16.82 8.75 25.85
N ALA A 226 -16.34 9.99 25.93
CA ALA A 226 -14.94 10.29 25.67
C ALA A 226 -14.44 11.50 26.43
N SER A 227 -13.14 11.52 26.75
CA SER A 227 -12.49 12.69 27.33
C SER A 227 -11.04 12.84 26.84
N GLY A 228 -10.60 14.09 26.74
CA GLY A 228 -9.22 14.46 26.42
C GLY A 228 -8.99 14.75 24.94
N GLU A 229 -7.90 14.25 24.38
CA GLU A 229 -7.48 14.51 23.00
C GLU A 229 -7.11 13.22 22.28
N LEU A 230 -7.67 13.01 21.09
CA LEU A 230 -7.45 11.81 20.26
C LEU A 230 -6.99 12.21 18.86
N ASN A 231 -5.98 11.52 18.36
CA ASN A 231 -5.61 11.56 16.95
C ASN A 231 -6.15 10.32 16.24
N VAL A 232 -6.77 10.48 15.08
CA VAL A 232 -7.16 9.38 14.20
C VAL A 232 -6.44 9.55 12.87
N THR A 233 -5.29 8.90 12.74
CA THR A 233 -4.37 9.05 11.62
C THR A 233 -4.56 7.91 10.63
N MET A 234 -5.06 8.21 9.44
CA MET A 234 -5.14 7.24 8.36
C MET A 234 -3.87 7.35 7.51
N VAL A 235 -3.04 6.32 7.52
CA VAL A 235 -1.78 6.22 6.78
C VAL A 235 -1.90 5.09 5.74
N GLY A 236 -1.39 5.30 4.53
CA GLY A 236 -1.12 4.22 3.59
C GLY A 236 0.28 3.65 3.79
N GLU A 237 0.47 2.35 3.59
CA GLU A 237 1.80 1.74 3.69
C GLU A 237 2.67 2.18 2.51
N ASN A 238 3.97 2.44 2.74
CA ASN A 238 4.88 2.84 1.68
C ASN A 238 5.12 1.68 0.70
N GLY A 239 5.24 1.97 -0.60
CA GLY A 239 5.51 0.97 -1.63
C GLY A 239 6.89 0.33 -1.50
N GLY A 240 7.00 -0.94 -1.83
CA GLY A 240 8.26 -1.68 -1.84
C GLY A 240 9.24 -1.15 -2.89
N HIS A 241 10.53 -1.16 -2.59
CA HIS A 241 11.56 -0.88 -3.60
C HIS A 241 11.59 -1.97 -4.68
N GLY A 242 12.03 -1.60 -5.88
CA GLY A 242 12.38 -2.59 -6.90
C GLY A 242 13.53 -3.50 -6.42
N LYS A 243 13.77 -4.61 -7.12
CA LYS A 243 14.98 -5.41 -6.91
C LYS A 243 16.14 -4.88 -7.73
N ALA A 244 17.34 -4.91 -7.15
CA ALA A 244 18.55 -4.66 -7.92
C ALA A 244 18.65 -5.64 -9.09
N ALA A 245 19.10 -5.16 -10.23
CA ALA A 245 19.38 -6.04 -11.36
C ALA A 245 20.43 -7.08 -10.97
N ARG A 246 20.32 -8.28 -11.54
CA ARG A 246 21.37 -9.30 -11.39
C ARG A 246 22.63 -8.87 -12.12
N GLU A 247 23.79 -9.26 -11.57
CA GLU A 247 25.07 -9.09 -12.25
C GLU A 247 25.09 -9.89 -13.57
N PRO A 248 25.84 -9.42 -14.59
CA PRO A 248 25.92 -10.11 -15.87
C PRO A 248 26.52 -11.51 -15.69
N ASP A 249 25.92 -12.49 -16.38
CA ASP A 249 26.44 -13.85 -16.49
C ASP A 249 27.03 -14.07 -17.90
N ASP A 250 27.59 -15.26 -18.14
CA ASP A 250 28.20 -15.59 -19.44
C ASP A 250 27.20 -15.58 -20.60
N THR A 251 25.88 -15.58 -20.34
CA THR A 251 24.88 -15.45 -21.41
C THR A 251 24.88 -14.06 -22.04
N LEU A 252 25.39 -13.05 -21.33
CA LEU A 252 25.56 -11.70 -21.85
C LEU A 252 26.94 -11.48 -22.50
N ARG A 253 27.84 -12.47 -22.47
CA ARG A 253 29.18 -12.31 -23.04
C ARG A 253 29.12 -12.26 -24.57
N GLY A 254 29.94 -11.39 -25.15
CA GLY A 254 30.13 -11.38 -26.59
C GLY A 254 30.74 -12.69 -27.11
N ALA A 255 30.39 -13.09 -28.32
CA ALA A 255 31.01 -14.22 -29.01
C ALA A 255 32.50 -13.96 -29.26
N LYS A 256 33.33 -14.99 -29.09
CA LYS A 256 34.74 -14.94 -29.46
C LYS A 256 34.86 -14.69 -30.97
N GLY A 257 35.82 -13.86 -31.37
CA GLY A 257 36.20 -13.73 -32.77
C GLY A 257 36.84 -15.01 -33.32
N ASP A 258 36.59 -15.30 -34.59
CA ASP A 258 37.18 -16.47 -35.26
C ASP A 258 38.71 -16.32 -35.35
N ASP A 259 39.42 -17.42 -35.07
CA ASP A 259 40.86 -17.48 -35.32
C ASP A 259 41.13 -17.44 -36.83
N GLY A 260 42.27 -16.87 -37.21
CA GLY A 260 42.66 -16.78 -38.61
C GLY A 260 43.06 -18.12 -39.21
N SER A 261 42.88 -18.29 -40.52
CA SER A 261 43.27 -19.51 -41.24
C SER A 261 44.77 -19.69 -41.27
N MET A 262 45.28 -20.90 -40.98
CA MET A 262 46.72 -21.16 -40.99
C MET A 262 47.36 -20.90 -42.36
N PRO A 263 48.61 -20.41 -42.40
CA PRO A 263 49.35 -20.27 -43.66
C PRO A 263 49.65 -21.62 -44.31
N LEU A 264 49.76 -21.63 -45.64
CA LEU A 264 50.29 -22.78 -46.39
C LEU A 264 51.77 -22.54 -46.68
N VAL A 265 52.63 -23.36 -46.07
CA VAL A 265 54.08 -23.36 -46.33
C VAL A 265 54.42 -24.57 -47.19
N VAL A 266 55.12 -24.33 -48.30
CA VAL A 266 55.61 -25.39 -49.19
C VAL A 266 57.13 -25.43 -49.19
N PHE A 267 57.67 -26.60 -49.47
CA PHE A 267 59.11 -26.82 -49.60
C PHE A 267 59.50 -26.70 -51.07
N GLU A 268 60.26 -25.67 -51.42
CA GLU A 268 60.80 -25.53 -52.76
C GLU A 268 62.09 -26.35 -52.89
N VAL A 269 62.13 -27.29 -53.85
CA VAL A 269 63.30 -28.13 -54.14
C VAL A 269 63.93 -27.66 -55.44
N SER A 270 65.07 -26.98 -55.35
CA SER A 270 65.85 -26.59 -56.53
C SER A 270 66.79 -27.74 -56.94
N PRO A 271 66.87 -28.13 -58.23
CA PRO A 271 67.67 -29.28 -58.70
C PRO A 271 69.17 -29.24 -58.35
N ASN A 272 69.69 -28.06 -57.98
CA ASN A 272 71.10 -27.81 -57.70
C ASN A 272 71.39 -27.35 -56.25
N GLN A 273 70.47 -27.53 -55.29
CA GLN A 273 70.69 -27.16 -53.88
C GLN A 273 70.53 -28.35 -52.92
N LEU A 274 71.43 -28.43 -51.93
CA LEU A 274 71.45 -29.46 -50.86
C LEU A 274 70.47 -29.18 -49.69
N PHE A 275 69.72 -28.07 -49.74
CA PHE A 275 68.83 -27.63 -48.66
C PHE A 275 67.45 -27.27 -49.20
N TYR A 276 66.40 -27.66 -48.46
CA TYR A 276 65.02 -27.27 -48.74
C TYR A 276 64.79 -25.84 -48.24
N LYS A 277 64.20 -24.98 -49.09
CA LYS A 277 63.76 -23.65 -48.66
C LYS A 277 62.26 -23.69 -48.40
N ASN A 278 61.84 -23.30 -47.19
CA ASN A 278 60.44 -23.05 -46.92
C ASN A 278 60.04 -21.77 -47.64
N VAL A 279 58.99 -21.83 -48.46
CA VAL A 279 58.42 -20.66 -49.12
C VAL A 279 56.94 -20.59 -48.74
N CYS A 280 56.49 -19.37 -48.42
CA CYS A 280 55.09 -19.13 -48.13
C CYS A 280 54.29 -19.25 -49.44
N ALA A 281 53.47 -20.29 -49.57
CA ALA A 281 52.57 -20.46 -50.71
C ALA A 281 51.26 -19.67 -50.53
N GLN A 282 50.80 -19.54 -49.29
CA GLN A 282 49.63 -18.73 -48.93
C GLN A 282 49.81 -18.17 -47.52
N GLU A 283 49.60 -16.87 -47.36
CA GLU A 283 49.57 -16.25 -46.03
C GLU A 283 48.40 -16.78 -45.20
N GLY A 284 48.56 -16.74 -43.87
CA GLY A 284 47.43 -16.96 -42.97
C GLY A 284 46.40 -15.83 -43.07
N SER A 285 45.31 -15.91 -42.32
CA SER A 285 44.40 -14.77 -42.17
C SER A 285 44.57 -14.09 -40.80
N GLU A 286 44.16 -12.84 -40.72
CA GLU A 286 44.00 -12.16 -39.44
C GLU A 286 42.88 -12.84 -38.63
N GLY A 287 43.00 -12.78 -37.31
CA GLY A 287 41.91 -13.16 -36.41
C GLY A 287 40.81 -12.10 -36.44
N LYS A 288 39.55 -12.52 -36.29
CA LYS A 288 38.42 -11.59 -36.22
C LYS A 288 38.29 -10.99 -34.82
N ASP A 289 37.68 -9.82 -34.74
CA ASP A 289 37.34 -9.18 -33.48
C ASP A 289 36.29 -9.98 -32.71
N GLY A 290 36.37 -9.93 -31.37
CA GLY A 290 35.29 -10.42 -30.52
C GLY A 290 34.05 -9.53 -30.62
N SER A 291 32.86 -10.11 -30.47
CA SER A 291 31.64 -9.31 -30.47
C SER A 291 31.51 -8.51 -29.17
N ARG A 292 30.76 -7.41 -29.22
CA ARG A 292 30.34 -6.70 -28.01
C ARG A 292 29.53 -7.62 -27.08
N GLY A 293 29.64 -7.43 -25.77
CA GLY A 293 28.71 -8.02 -24.82
C GLY A 293 27.30 -7.46 -24.97
N ALA A 294 26.31 -8.22 -24.50
CA ALA A 294 24.91 -7.84 -24.50
C ALA A 294 24.58 -6.84 -23.37
N GLN A 295 23.44 -6.16 -23.51
CA GLN A 295 22.94 -5.24 -22.49
C GLN A 295 22.71 -5.95 -21.15
N GLY A 296 23.04 -5.25 -20.05
CA GLY A 296 22.80 -5.72 -18.70
C GLY A 296 21.31 -5.87 -18.37
N PHE A 297 21.00 -6.64 -17.33
CA PHE A 297 19.60 -6.83 -16.91
C PHE A 297 18.98 -5.52 -16.40
N PRO A 298 17.69 -5.26 -16.68
CA PRO A 298 17.02 -4.07 -16.16
C PRO A 298 16.90 -4.15 -14.64
N GLY A 299 16.91 -2.99 -13.99
CA GLY A 299 16.59 -2.86 -12.58
C GLY A 299 15.09 -3.02 -12.35
N GLY A 300 14.72 -3.51 -11.16
CA GLY A 300 13.33 -3.67 -10.77
C GLY A 300 12.65 -2.31 -10.59
N ILE A 301 11.38 -2.25 -10.99
CA ILE A 301 10.52 -1.07 -10.84
C ILE A 301 10.06 -0.97 -9.36
N GLY A 302 10.10 0.25 -8.81
CA GLY A 302 9.54 0.55 -7.50
C GLY A 302 8.02 0.43 -7.50
N LYS A 303 7.43 0.06 -6.36
CA LYS A 303 5.98 -0.15 -6.26
C LYS A 303 5.25 1.05 -5.70
N ASN A 304 3.96 1.14 -5.93
CA ASN A 304 3.18 2.29 -5.49
C ASN A 304 2.97 2.26 -3.98
N GLY A 305 2.85 3.45 -3.39
CA GLY A 305 2.38 3.60 -2.03
C GLY A 305 0.88 3.36 -1.92
N GLY A 306 0.44 2.90 -0.75
CA GLY A 306 -0.96 2.69 -0.45
C GLY A 306 -1.72 4.00 -0.27
N ASN A 307 -3.01 4.00 -0.57
CA ASN A 307 -3.89 5.11 -0.24
C ASN A 307 -4.06 5.23 1.29
N SER A 308 -4.28 6.43 1.80
CA SER A 308 -4.47 6.63 3.24
C SER A 308 -5.65 5.82 3.80
N GLY A 309 -6.66 5.58 2.97
CA GLY A 309 -7.96 5.12 3.44
C GLY A 309 -8.79 6.29 3.95
N ARG A 310 -9.96 6.00 4.51
CA ARG A 310 -10.85 7.00 5.12
C ARG A 310 -11.41 6.51 6.45
N ALA A 311 -11.52 7.42 7.40
CA ALA A 311 -12.23 7.23 8.66
C ALA A 311 -13.53 8.05 8.67
N THR A 312 -14.60 7.43 9.14
CA THR A 312 -15.82 8.09 9.59
C THR A 312 -15.86 8.00 11.11
N ILE A 313 -15.73 9.14 11.77
CA ILE A 313 -15.67 9.24 13.23
C ILE A 313 -17.00 9.78 13.69
N LYS A 314 -17.72 9.04 14.54
CA LYS A 314 -18.96 9.48 15.17
C LYS A 314 -18.74 9.61 16.67
N LEU A 315 -19.02 10.80 17.20
CA LEU A 315 -18.96 11.11 18.62
C LEU A 315 -20.38 11.34 19.13
N TRP A 316 -20.73 10.68 20.23
CA TRP A 316 -22.00 10.92 20.93
C TRP A 316 -21.84 11.86 22.15
N ASP A 317 -20.60 12.14 22.56
CA ASP A 317 -20.25 13.11 23.60
C ASP A 317 -19.21 14.11 23.07
N ALA A 318 -19.30 15.37 23.51
CA ALA A 318 -18.51 16.51 23.04
C ALA A 318 -17.23 16.79 23.83
N ASN A 319 -16.91 15.98 24.86
CA ASN A 319 -15.77 16.21 25.75
C ASN A 319 -14.39 15.76 25.20
N LEU A 320 -14.31 15.46 23.89
CA LEU A 320 -13.11 14.96 23.22
C LEU A 320 -12.72 15.89 22.07
N LYS A 321 -11.45 16.32 22.04
CA LYS A 321 -10.87 16.94 20.84
C LYS A 321 -10.34 15.86 19.91
N VAL A 322 -10.70 15.96 18.64
CA VAL A 322 -10.26 15.00 17.62
C VAL A 322 -9.48 15.72 16.53
N SER A 323 -8.26 15.25 16.26
CA SER A 323 -7.52 15.54 15.04
C SER A 323 -7.51 14.30 14.15
N SER A 324 -7.60 14.48 12.83
CA SER A 324 -7.69 13.33 11.93
C SER A 324 -6.92 13.52 10.62
N PRO A 325 -5.57 13.52 10.69
CA PRO A 325 -4.73 13.63 9.51
C PRO A 325 -4.83 12.39 8.61
N ASN A 326 -4.63 12.62 7.31
CA ASN A 326 -4.58 11.58 6.28
C ASN A 326 -3.26 11.67 5.53
N LEU A 327 -2.51 10.58 5.51
CA LEU A 327 -1.19 10.49 4.89
C LEU A 327 -1.19 9.36 3.88
N ALA A 328 -0.92 9.68 2.62
CA ALA A 328 -0.68 8.67 1.61
C ALA A 328 0.65 7.95 1.87
N GLY A 329 0.71 6.68 1.48
CA GLY A 329 1.98 5.96 1.42
C GLY A 329 2.88 6.53 0.34
N LEU A 330 4.17 6.63 0.64
CA LEU A 330 5.19 7.06 -0.31
C LEU A 330 5.48 5.96 -1.32
N LYS A 331 5.89 6.36 -2.52
CA LYS A 331 6.38 5.45 -3.55
C LYS A 331 7.58 4.62 -3.11
N GLY A 332 7.69 3.44 -3.71
CA GLY A 332 8.89 2.64 -3.76
C GLY A 332 9.84 3.18 -4.82
N LEU A 333 11.14 3.18 -4.50
CA LEU A 333 12.17 3.58 -5.46
C LEU A 333 12.47 2.45 -6.45
N GLY A 334 12.63 2.81 -7.71
CA GLY A 334 13.23 1.94 -8.71
C GLY A 334 14.68 1.60 -8.38
N GLN A 335 15.22 0.58 -9.04
CA GLN A 335 16.61 0.14 -8.81
C GLN A 335 17.46 0.29 -10.05
N VAL A 336 18.76 0.43 -9.81
CA VAL A 336 19.76 0.53 -10.89
C VAL A 336 19.77 -0.73 -11.76
N GLY A 337 19.89 -0.53 -13.07
CA GLY A 337 20.15 -1.61 -14.00
C GLY A 337 21.53 -2.25 -13.83
N GLY A 338 21.67 -3.49 -14.26
CA GLY A 338 22.88 -4.31 -14.09
C GLY A 338 23.96 -3.88 -15.07
N ARG A 339 25.20 -4.26 -14.80
CA ARG A 339 26.31 -4.03 -15.75
C ARG A 339 26.05 -4.81 -17.05
N GLY A 340 26.55 -4.27 -18.16
CA GLY A 340 26.54 -5.00 -19.42
C GLY A 340 27.45 -6.22 -19.38
N GLY A 341 27.21 -7.18 -20.28
CA GLY A 341 28.07 -8.36 -20.40
C GLY A 341 29.47 -8.00 -20.90
N ALA A 342 30.45 -8.82 -20.54
CA ALA A 342 31.81 -8.67 -21.03
C ALA A 342 31.86 -8.87 -22.57
N GLY A 343 32.79 -8.20 -23.24
CA GLY A 343 33.04 -8.47 -24.65
C GLY A 343 33.60 -9.87 -24.90
N GLY A 344 33.45 -10.34 -26.14
CA GLY A 344 34.06 -11.57 -26.60
C GLY A 344 35.57 -11.43 -26.72
N ALA A 345 36.31 -12.52 -26.51
CA ALA A 345 37.74 -12.53 -26.74
C ALA A 345 38.05 -12.39 -28.24
N ALA A 346 39.21 -11.82 -28.56
CA ALA A 346 39.70 -11.74 -29.93
C ALA A 346 40.01 -13.12 -30.52
N GLY A 347 39.84 -13.25 -31.84
CA GLY A 347 40.43 -14.33 -32.61
C GLY A 347 41.94 -14.14 -32.77
N LEU A 348 42.70 -15.22 -32.75
CA LEU A 348 44.15 -15.21 -32.93
C LEU A 348 44.49 -15.16 -34.42
N GLY A 349 45.36 -14.24 -34.82
CA GLY A 349 45.97 -14.26 -36.14
C GLY A 349 46.97 -15.41 -36.24
N THR A 350 47.02 -16.08 -37.38
CA THR A 350 47.92 -17.21 -37.60
C THR A 350 48.98 -16.86 -38.65
N GLY A 351 50.21 -17.30 -38.41
CA GLY A 351 51.38 -16.95 -39.22
C GLY A 351 52.68 -17.44 -38.57
N GLY A 352 53.79 -17.39 -39.30
CA GLY A 352 55.09 -17.85 -38.83
C GLY A 352 56.05 -18.11 -39.99
N ASP A 353 57.36 -18.01 -39.73
CA ASP A 353 58.43 -18.12 -40.74
C ASP A 353 58.26 -19.35 -41.65
N PRO A 354 58.18 -19.19 -43.00
CA PRO A 354 58.49 -18.00 -43.81
C PRO A 354 57.32 -17.04 -44.07
N CYS A 355 56.12 -17.34 -43.59
CA CYS A 355 54.95 -16.50 -43.75
C CYS A 355 54.93 -15.36 -42.71
N ARG A 356 54.22 -14.28 -43.05
CA ARG A 356 54.10 -13.12 -42.16
C ARG A 356 53.22 -13.47 -40.95
N LEU A 357 53.58 -12.96 -39.78
CA LEU A 357 52.69 -13.04 -38.61
C LEU A 357 51.48 -12.12 -38.82
N MET A 358 50.28 -12.71 -38.86
CA MET A 358 49.03 -11.99 -38.98
C MET A 358 48.57 -11.44 -37.62
N LYS A 359 47.82 -10.33 -37.64
CA LYS A 359 47.36 -9.68 -36.41
C LYS A 359 46.23 -10.47 -35.76
N ASN A 360 46.20 -10.45 -34.43
CA ASN A 360 45.00 -10.83 -33.68
C ASN A 360 43.90 -9.80 -33.90
N GLY A 361 42.66 -10.24 -33.78
CA GLY A 361 41.53 -9.33 -33.64
C GLY A 361 41.62 -8.52 -32.34
N GLN A 362 40.69 -7.59 -32.18
CA GLN A 362 40.49 -6.85 -30.94
C GLN A 362 39.44 -7.55 -30.06
N PRO A 363 39.58 -7.53 -28.72
CA PRO A 363 38.50 -7.93 -27.83
C PRO A 363 37.26 -7.06 -28.06
N GLY A 364 36.09 -7.66 -27.95
CA GLY A 364 34.84 -6.92 -28.01
C GLY A 364 34.69 -5.94 -26.84
N GLY A 365 33.93 -4.87 -27.04
CA GLY A 365 33.58 -3.95 -25.94
C GLY A 365 32.58 -4.55 -24.96
N GLU A 366 32.51 -3.98 -23.75
CA GLU A 366 31.44 -4.30 -22.80
C GLU A 366 30.07 -3.87 -23.36
N GLY A 367 29.05 -4.65 -23.01
CA GLY A 367 27.67 -4.29 -23.25
C GLY A 367 27.26 -3.03 -22.48
N VAL A 368 26.17 -2.41 -22.91
CA VAL A 368 25.63 -1.25 -22.18
C VAL A 368 24.96 -1.69 -20.88
N LYS A 369 24.94 -0.80 -19.88
CA LYS A 369 24.21 -1.03 -18.63
C LYS A 369 22.72 -1.29 -18.91
N GLY A 370 22.11 -2.13 -18.09
CA GLY A 370 20.66 -2.29 -18.06
C GLY A 370 19.96 -0.97 -17.71
N VAL A 371 18.70 -0.86 -18.12
CA VAL A 371 17.88 0.32 -17.82
C VAL A 371 17.56 0.33 -16.32
N GLU A 372 17.55 1.52 -15.72
CA GLU A 372 17.09 1.71 -14.34
C GLU A 372 15.57 1.50 -14.27
N GLY A 373 15.11 0.87 -13.19
CA GLY A 373 13.68 0.73 -12.95
C GLY A 373 13.07 2.08 -12.60
N ASP A 374 11.84 2.33 -13.05
CA ASP A 374 11.12 3.53 -12.66
C ASP A 374 10.71 3.47 -11.18
N ASP A 375 10.54 4.64 -10.56
CA ASP A 375 9.88 4.73 -9.26
C ASP A 375 8.39 4.41 -9.37
N GLY A 376 7.81 3.92 -8.28
CA GLY A 376 6.35 3.83 -8.13
C GLY A 376 5.70 5.20 -8.01
N ARG A 377 4.38 5.21 -7.76
CA ARG A 377 3.62 6.41 -7.46
C ARG A 377 3.30 6.51 -5.97
N ASP A 378 3.18 7.72 -5.47
CA ASP A 378 2.63 7.93 -4.14
C ASP A 378 1.15 7.53 -4.14
N GLY A 379 0.65 7.12 -2.97
CA GLY A 379 -0.76 6.88 -2.78
C GLY A 379 -1.58 8.18 -2.80
N VAL A 380 -2.89 8.04 -2.65
CA VAL A 380 -3.81 9.17 -2.55
C VAL A 380 -4.29 9.32 -1.11
N ALA A 381 -4.17 10.55 -0.58
CA ALA A 381 -4.79 10.91 0.69
C ALA A 381 -6.29 11.14 0.47
N GLN A 382 -7.12 10.44 1.24
CA GLN A 382 -8.58 10.60 1.21
C GLN A 382 -9.03 11.42 2.43
N LYS A 383 -10.22 12.02 2.36
CA LYS A 383 -10.75 12.87 3.43
C LYS A 383 -11.51 12.05 4.47
N ASN A 384 -11.24 12.30 5.74
CA ASN A 384 -12.04 11.79 6.85
C ASN A 384 -13.31 12.61 7.04
N SER A 385 -14.28 12.03 7.75
CA SER A 385 -15.51 12.71 8.13
C SER A 385 -15.72 12.57 9.63
N LEU A 386 -16.02 13.69 10.29
CA LEU A 386 -16.38 13.74 11.70
C LEU A 386 -17.87 14.04 11.81
N PHE A 387 -18.54 13.31 12.71
CA PHE A 387 -19.92 13.54 13.08
C PHE A 387 -20.01 13.68 14.60
N LEU A 388 -20.71 14.71 15.07
CA LEU A 388 -21.02 14.91 16.48
C LEU A 388 -22.55 14.83 16.62
N ASN A 389 -23.04 13.90 17.44
CA ASN A 389 -24.47 13.67 17.65
C ASN A 389 -25.26 13.51 16.33
N GLY A 390 -24.66 12.78 15.38
CA GLY A 390 -25.23 12.54 14.05
C GLY A 390 -25.11 13.70 13.05
N GLN A 391 -24.63 14.87 13.47
CA GLN A 391 -24.40 16.02 12.58
C GLN A 391 -22.97 16.03 12.09
N LYS A 392 -22.76 16.19 10.78
CA LYS A 392 -21.43 16.31 10.20
C LYS A 392 -20.78 17.61 10.66
N VAL A 393 -19.54 17.51 11.16
CA VAL A 393 -18.71 18.65 11.55
C VAL A 393 -17.60 18.77 10.52
N ASP A 394 -17.41 19.97 9.99
CA ASP A 394 -16.26 20.24 9.12
C ASP A 394 -15.00 20.27 9.99
N LEU A 395 -14.09 19.36 9.71
CA LEU A 395 -12.74 19.41 10.25
C LEU A 395 -12.06 20.60 9.56
N SER A 396 -11.96 21.73 10.26
CA SER A 396 -11.16 22.86 9.76
C SER A 396 -9.73 22.37 9.53
N GLU A 397 -9.22 22.56 8.32
CA GLU A 397 -7.82 22.29 7.98
C GLU A 397 -6.95 23.22 8.83
N ASN A 398 -6.49 22.74 9.99
CA ASN A 398 -5.52 23.41 10.85
C ASN A 398 -4.10 23.04 10.44
#